data_AF-A0A7R9HGP1-F1
#
_entry.id   AF-A0A7R9HGP1-F1
#
_cell.length_a   1.000
_cell.length_b   1.000
_cell.length_c   1.000
_cell.angle_alpha   90.00
_cell.angle_beta   90.00
_cell.angle_gamma   90.00
#
_symmetry.space_group_name_H-M   'P 1'
#
loop_
_entity.id
_entity.type
_entity.pdbx_description
1 polymer ?
#
loop_
_entity_poly.entity_id
_entity_poly.type
_entity_poly.pdbx_seq_one_letter_code
_entity_poly.pdbx_strand_id
1 'polypeptide(L)'
;MKALSIAGGLLGQRSRIFQSAPVLTERLYSAHRIPQYLIDASLSENPSVIDMVNFHYHRGCELLHDHLVEMLRKDYFLSDTERIRNVQDVLRLIQPCKNVLRVCFPVQLDSGRHEMFTGYRVQHGTHRAPCKGEQGTEQHGKHSLPSMSCECLLARYVTTPTGIKLAASIDVEDLKAMAALTSYKAACAAVPFGGAKSGLVVDTKRYNAHEIERIVRRFALELFRKGFA
;
A
#
# COMPACT_ATOMS: atom_id res chain seq x y z
N MET A 1 -67.70 -7.23 10.95
CA MET A 1 -68.02 -5.80 11.08
C MET A 1 -66.72 -5.01 11.09
N LYS A 2 -66.57 -4.05 10.16
CA LYS A 2 -65.80 -2.77 10.18
C LYS A 2 -64.36 -2.78 10.77
N ALA A 3 -63.32 -2.23 10.15
CA ALA A 3 -63.20 -1.34 8.99
C ALA A 3 -61.75 -1.33 8.46
N LEU A 4 -61.61 -1.11 7.15
CA LEU A 4 -60.41 -0.58 6.51
C LEU A 4 -60.20 0.90 6.88
N SER A 5 -58.95 1.37 6.92
CA SER A 5 -58.59 2.65 6.29
C SER A 5 -57.15 2.61 5.78
N ILE A 6 -57.00 3.05 4.55
CA ILE A 6 -55.82 3.12 3.68
C ILE A 6 -55.29 4.56 3.72
N ALA A 7 -53.97 4.77 3.55
CA ALA A 7 -53.34 5.69 2.59
C ALA A 7 -52.13 6.50 3.11
N GLY A 8 -51.06 6.47 2.29
CA GLY A 8 -50.07 7.55 2.12
C GLY A 8 -48.76 7.37 2.89
N GLY A 9 -47.57 7.29 2.28
CA GLY A 9 -47.20 7.45 0.88
C GLY A 9 -45.75 7.03 0.65
N LEU A 10 -45.41 6.85 -0.62
CA LEU A 10 -44.06 6.57 -1.12
C LEU A 10 -43.06 7.64 -0.66
N LEU A 11 -41.83 7.22 -0.33
CA LEU A 11 -40.59 7.82 -0.81
C LEU A 11 -39.38 6.99 -0.36
N GLY A 12 -38.54 6.62 -1.32
CA GLY A 12 -37.10 6.43 -1.06
C GLY A 12 -36.62 5.00 -0.90
N GLN A 13 -36.33 4.35 -2.03
CA GLN A 13 -35.25 3.39 -2.11
C GLN A 13 -33.97 3.99 -1.51
N ARG A 14 -33.39 3.38 -0.47
CA ARG A 14 -31.93 3.27 -0.28
C ARG A 14 -31.58 2.42 0.95
N SER A 15 -30.54 1.62 0.75
CA SER A 15 -29.67 0.98 1.75
C SER A 15 -30.31 -0.03 2.71
N ARG A 16 -30.10 -1.32 2.41
CA ARG A 16 -29.62 -2.34 3.38
C ARG A 16 -29.26 -3.64 2.64
N ILE A 17 -28.25 -3.56 1.76
CA ILE A 17 -27.43 -4.74 1.42
C ILE A 17 -26.22 -4.67 2.35
N PHE A 18 -26.43 -5.06 3.60
CA PHE A 18 -25.36 -5.39 4.55
C PHE A 18 -25.97 -6.41 5.51
N GLN A 19 -26.47 -7.53 4.97
CA GLN A 19 -26.70 -8.70 5.78
C GLN A 19 -25.32 -9.30 6.07
N SER A 20 -24.83 -8.91 7.24
CA SER A 20 -23.86 -9.60 8.09
C SER A 20 -23.37 -10.95 7.58
N ALA A 21 -22.12 -11.00 7.12
CA ALA A 21 -21.36 -12.23 7.17
C ALA A 21 -21.34 -12.72 8.63
N PRO A 22 -21.50 -14.03 8.88
CA PRO A 22 -21.55 -14.55 10.23
C PRO A 22 -20.22 -14.26 10.94
N VAL A 23 -20.30 -13.40 11.96
CA VAL A 23 -19.25 -13.22 12.95
C VAL A 23 -19.32 -14.45 13.86
N LEU A 24 -18.17 -15.07 14.14
CA LEU A 24 -17.94 -16.24 14.98
C LEU A 24 -18.04 -17.62 14.28
N THR A 25 -17.17 -17.87 13.29
CA THR A 25 -16.58 -19.21 13.19
C THR A 25 -15.55 -19.33 14.31
N GLU A 26 -15.70 -20.33 15.17
CA GLU A 26 -14.75 -20.68 16.22
C GLU A 26 -13.36 -20.82 15.57
N ARG A 27 -12.36 -20.06 16.04
CA ARG A 27 -11.00 -20.07 15.46
C ARG A 27 -10.35 -21.41 15.74
N LEU A 28 -10.44 -22.34 14.79
CA LEU A 28 -9.95 -23.71 14.97
C LEU A 28 -8.42 -23.80 14.92
N TYR A 29 -7.72 -22.85 14.27
CA TYR A 29 -6.28 -22.95 14.01
C TYR A 29 -5.46 -21.67 14.25
N SER A 30 -6.09 -20.49 14.24
CA SER A 30 -5.37 -19.22 14.28
C SER A 30 -4.79 -18.87 15.65
N ALA A 31 -3.50 -19.14 15.84
CA ALA A 31 -2.66 -18.60 16.92
C ALA A 31 -2.01 -17.25 16.57
N HIS A 32 -2.30 -16.67 15.39
CA HIS A 32 -1.67 -15.43 14.96
C HIS A 32 -2.13 -14.28 15.86
N ARG A 33 -1.18 -13.71 16.61
CA ARG A 33 -1.43 -12.56 17.48
C ARG A 33 -0.84 -11.31 16.89
N ILE A 34 -1.66 -10.25 16.85
CA ILE A 34 -1.19 -8.92 16.50
C ILE A 34 -0.29 -8.42 17.64
N PRO A 35 0.93 -7.97 17.35
CA PRO A 35 1.78 -7.33 18.36
C PRO A 35 1.10 -6.14 19.05
N GLN A 36 1.26 -6.01 20.37
CA GLN A 36 0.56 -5.00 21.16
C GLN A 36 0.86 -3.57 20.69
N TYR A 37 2.13 -3.28 20.35
CA TYR A 37 2.53 -1.95 19.87
C TYR A 37 1.80 -1.53 18.58
N LEU A 38 1.37 -2.46 17.74
CA LEU A 38 0.59 -2.16 16.53
C LEU A 38 -0.87 -1.86 16.86
N ILE A 39 -1.42 -2.49 17.89
CA ILE A 39 -2.76 -2.17 18.40
C ILE A 39 -2.74 -0.76 18.97
N ASP A 40 -1.75 -0.45 19.80
CA ASP A 40 -1.60 0.87 20.41
C ASP A 40 -1.38 1.95 19.33
N ALA A 41 -0.57 1.64 18.30
CA ALA A 41 -0.40 2.51 17.14
C ALA A 41 -1.72 2.77 16.42
N SER A 42 -2.56 1.74 16.21
CA SER A 42 -3.86 1.90 15.54
C SER A 42 -4.84 2.82 16.28
N LEU A 43 -4.63 3.01 17.59
CA LEU A 43 -5.45 3.87 18.45
C LEU A 43 -4.84 5.27 18.63
N SER A 44 -3.62 5.50 18.16
CA SER A 44 -2.95 6.80 18.28
C SER A 44 -3.54 7.83 17.32
N GLU A 45 -3.47 9.12 17.67
CA GLU A 45 -3.99 10.21 16.83
C GLU A 45 -3.21 10.39 15.52
N ASN A 46 -1.90 10.15 15.56
CA ASN A 46 -1.00 10.33 14.41
C ASN A 46 -0.06 9.12 14.29
N PRO A 47 -0.59 7.96 13.85
CA PRO A 47 0.22 6.76 13.72
C PRO A 47 1.22 6.89 12.57
N SER A 48 2.37 6.24 12.71
CA SER A 48 3.31 6.10 11.61
C SER A 48 2.68 5.29 10.46
N VAL A 49 3.04 5.63 9.22
CA VAL A 49 2.51 4.94 8.03
C VAL A 49 2.87 3.45 8.07
N ILE A 50 4.10 3.14 8.51
CA ILE A 50 4.56 1.75 8.63
C ILE A 50 3.75 0.96 9.67
N ASP A 51 3.46 1.56 10.82
CA ASP A 51 2.72 0.88 11.89
C ASP A 51 1.28 0.60 11.46
N MET A 52 0.63 1.56 10.78
CA MET A 52 -0.70 1.35 10.22
C MET A 52 -0.73 0.22 9.19
N VAL A 53 0.21 0.23 8.25
CA VAL A 53 0.28 -0.82 7.21
C VAL A 53 0.52 -2.18 7.84
N ASN A 54 1.42 -2.27 8.81
CA ASN A 54 1.70 -3.52 9.53
C ASN A 54 0.49 -3.97 10.35
N PHE A 55 -0.18 -3.08 11.06
CA PHE A 55 -1.39 -3.40 11.82
C PHE A 55 -2.46 -4.04 10.91
N HIS A 56 -2.77 -3.40 9.78
CA HIS A 56 -3.74 -3.93 8.83
C HIS A 56 -3.29 -5.24 8.19
N TYR A 57 -2.00 -5.42 7.94
CA TYR A 57 -1.44 -6.68 7.47
C TYR A 57 -1.66 -7.81 8.49
N HIS A 58 -1.30 -7.59 9.75
CA HIS A 58 -1.48 -8.57 10.82
C HIS A 58 -2.96 -8.87 11.06
N ARG A 59 -3.83 -7.86 10.98
CA ARG A 59 -5.28 -8.05 11.07
C ARG A 59 -5.83 -8.90 9.92
N GLY A 60 -5.34 -8.68 8.70
CA GLY A 60 -5.68 -9.51 7.54
C GLY A 60 -5.23 -10.97 7.72
N CYS A 61 -4.01 -11.18 8.20
CA CYS A 61 -3.49 -12.52 8.50
C CYS A 61 -4.38 -13.25 9.52
N GLU A 62 -4.79 -12.55 10.58
CA GLU A 62 -5.66 -13.11 11.62
C GLU A 62 -7.02 -13.54 11.06
N LEU A 63 -7.62 -12.73 10.18
CA LEU A 63 -8.94 -13.00 9.59
C LEU A 63 -8.91 -14.11 8.52
N LEU A 64 -7.83 -14.19 7.76
CA LEU A 64 -7.72 -15.11 6.61
C LEU A 64 -7.07 -16.45 6.96
N HIS A 65 -6.39 -16.56 8.11
CA HIS A 65 -5.61 -17.74 8.47
C HIS A 65 -6.38 -19.05 8.31
N ASP A 66 -7.56 -19.15 8.92
CA ASP A 66 -8.34 -20.41 8.93
C ASP A 66 -8.82 -20.77 7.52
N HIS A 67 -9.19 -19.76 6.71
CA HIS A 67 -9.57 -19.97 5.32
C HIS A 67 -8.39 -20.45 4.45
N LEU A 68 -7.19 -19.91 4.68
CA LEU A 68 -5.97 -20.33 3.96
C LEU A 68 -5.59 -21.77 4.30
N VAL A 69 -5.71 -22.17 5.57
CA VAL A 69 -5.47 -23.56 6.01
C VAL A 69 -6.47 -24.51 5.35
N GLU A 70 -7.74 -24.11 5.29
CA GLU A 70 -8.79 -24.89 4.61
C GLU A 70 -8.52 -25.03 3.11
N MET A 71 -8.04 -23.97 2.44
CA MET A 71 -7.67 -24.04 1.02
C MET A 71 -6.58 -25.08 0.74
N LEU A 72 -5.60 -25.24 1.65
CA LEU A 72 -4.53 -26.24 1.54
C LEU A 72 -4.98 -27.68 1.86
N ARG A 73 -6.21 -27.89 2.36
CA ARG A 73 -6.75 -29.26 2.53
C ARG A 73 -6.96 -29.97 1.20
N LYS A 74 -7.05 -29.23 0.09
CA LYS A 74 -7.13 -29.80 -1.25
C LYS A 74 -5.85 -30.53 -1.68
N ASP A 75 -4.73 -30.26 -1.00
CA ASP A 75 -3.47 -30.97 -1.21
C ASP A 75 -3.43 -32.21 -0.29
N TYR A 76 -3.54 -33.39 -0.91
CA TYR A 76 -3.77 -34.69 -0.25
C TYR A 76 -2.59 -35.22 0.59
N PHE A 77 -1.43 -34.54 0.60
CA PHE A 77 -0.19 -35.07 1.20
C PHE A 77 0.29 -34.35 2.47
N LEU A 78 -0.39 -33.30 2.93
CA LEU A 78 0.06 -32.52 4.11
C LEU A 78 -0.79 -32.85 5.34
N SER A 79 -0.13 -33.03 6.49
CA SER A 79 -0.80 -33.07 7.79
C SER A 79 -1.33 -31.69 8.20
N ASP A 80 -2.31 -31.64 9.12
CA ASP A 80 -2.90 -30.37 9.56
C ASP A 80 -1.87 -29.44 10.22
N THR A 81 -0.90 -30.00 10.95
CA THR A 81 0.18 -29.22 11.58
C THR A 81 1.12 -28.61 10.53
N GLU A 82 1.41 -29.34 9.45
CA GLU A 82 2.22 -28.83 8.33
C GLU A 82 1.48 -27.75 7.55
N ARG A 83 0.17 -27.91 7.32
CA ARG A 83 -0.65 -26.88 6.67
C ARG A 83 -0.61 -25.56 7.44
N ILE A 84 -0.81 -25.60 8.76
CA ILE A 84 -0.76 -24.42 9.63
C ILE A 84 0.62 -23.77 9.57
N ARG A 85 1.68 -24.57 9.69
CA ARG A 85 3.07 -24.08 9.62
C ARG A 85 3.34 -23.40 8.27
N ASN A 86 2.95 -24.04 7.17
CA ASN A 86 3.16 -23.50 5.82
C ASN A 86 2.44 -22.16 5.62
N VAL A 87 1.18 -22.04 6.05
CA VAL A 87 0.44 -20.78 5.97
C VAL A 87 1.16 -19.68 6.75
N GLN A 88 1.58 -19.97 7.98
CA GLN A 88 2.32 -19.01 8.80
C GLN A 88 3.66 -18.60 8.18
N ASP A 89 4.40 -19.54 7.60
CA ASP A 89 5.67 -19.27 6.94
C ASP A 89 5.49 -18.41 5.69
N VAL A 90 4.49 -18.71 4.86
CA VAL A 90 4.17 -17.91 3.67
C VAL A 90 3.77 -16.48 4.07
N LEU A 91 2.93 -16.31 5.09
CA LEU A 91 2.55 -14.97 5.58
C LEU A 91 3.76 -14.22 6.16
N ARG A 92 4.69 -14.90 6.83
CA ARG A 92 5.95 -14.28 7.27
C ARG A 92 6.83 -13.85 6.10
N LEU A 93 6.86 -14.62 5.01
CA LEU A 93 7.65 -14.32 3.81
C LEU A 93 7.05 -13.19 2.97
N ILE A 94 5.75 -12.95 3.03
CA ILE A 94 5.06 -11.88 2.29
C ILE A 94 5.26 -10.51 2.95
N GLN A 95 5.40 -10.45 4.28
CA GLN A 95 5.42 -9.21 5.05
C GLN A 95 6.58 -8.24 4.72
N PRO A 96 7.86 -8.67 4.68
CA PRO A 96 8.96 -7.74 4.49
C PRO A 96 9.14 -7.34 3.01
N CYS A 97 9.57 -6.10 2.78
CA CYS A 97 10.01 -5.68 1.44
C CYS A 97 11.30 -6.41 1.04
N LYS A 98 11.30 -7.03 -0.15
CA LYS A 98 12.43 -7.82 -0.64
C LYS A 98 13.66 -6.99 -1.00
N ASN A 99 13.48 -5.88 -1.73
CA ASN A 99 14.60 -5.09 -2.23
C ASN A 99 14.44 -3.61 -1.86
N VAL A 100 15.51 -3.03 -1.32
CA VAL A 100 15.64 -1.58 -1.10
C VAL A 100 16.96 -1.13 -1.75
N LEU A 101 16.85 -0.33 -2.80
CA LEU A 101 17.99 0.22 -3.50
C LEU A 101 18.15 1.69 -3.14
N ARG A 102 19.33 2.06 -2.63
CA ARG A 102 19.78 3.45 -2.52
C ARG A 102 20.75 3.77 -3.66
N VAL A 103 20.52 4.89 -4.34
CA VAL A 103 21.42 5.41 -5.38
C VAL A 103 21.82 6.83 -5.04
N CYS A 104 23.10 7.13 -5.27
CA CYS A 104 23.64 8.48 -5.18
C CYS A 104 24.22 8.82 -6.55
N PHE A 105 23.84 9.95 -7.13
CA PHE A 105 24.25 10.33 -8.47
C PHE A 105 24.47 11.84 -8.61
N PRO A 106 25.50 12.26 -9.35
CA PRO A 106 25.76 13.68 -9.60
C PRO A 106 24.86 14.23 -10.71
N VAL A 107 24.45 15.48 -10.58
CA VAL A 107 23.76 16.25 -11.64
C VAL A 107 24.39 17.63 -11.73
N GLN A 108 24.61 18.10 -12.95
CA GLN A 108 25.04 19.47 -13.22
C GLN A 108 23.82 20.40 -13.25
N LEU A 109 23.84 21.41 -12.37
CA LEU A 109 22.82 22.44 -12.25
C LEU A 109 23.00 23.52 -13.33
N ASP A 110 22.02 24.41 -13.46
CA ASP A 110 22.07 25.55 -14.40
C ASP A 110 23.20 26.52 -14.07
N SER A 111 23.58 26.61 -12.79
CA SER A 111 24.75 27.37 -12.33
C SER A 111 26.11 26.80 -12.79
N GLY A 112 26.12 25.63 -13.45
CA GLY A 112 27.32 24.90 -13.83
C GLY A 112 27.94 24.06 -12.71
N ARG A 113 27.48 24.22 -11.46
CA ARG A 113 27.89 23.41 -10.31
C ARG A 113 27.34 21.99 -10.41
N HIS A 114 28.11 21.04 -9.88
CA HIS A 114 27.64 19.66 -9.70
C HIS A 114 27.16 19.45 -8.27
N GLU A 115 26.01 18.82 -8.12
CA GLU A 115 25.45 18.44 -6.82
C GLU A 115 25.13 16.94 -6.80
N MET A 116 25.30 16.31 -5.64
CA MET A 116 25.02 14.89 -5.43
C MET A 116 23.60 14.71 -4.90
N PHE A 117 22.79 13.94 -5.61
CA PHE A 117 21.41 13.62 -5.20
C PHE A 117 21.31 12.19 -4.70
N THR A 118 20.44 11.96 -3.72
CA THR A 118 20.17 10.62 -3.18
C THR A 118 18.73 10.20 -3.50
N GLY A 119 18.57 9.02 -4.07
CA GLY A 119 17.29 8.41 -4.36
C GLY A 119 17.17 6.99 -3.79
N TYR A 120 15.93 6.58 -3.56
CA TYR A 120 15.55 5.28 -3.03
C TYR A 120 14.51 4.63 -3.93
N ARG A 121 14.64 3.33 -4.17
CA ARG A 121 13.64 2.48 -4.81
C ARG A 121 13.42 1.27 -3.93
N VAL A 122 12.17 1.08 -3.51
CA VAL A 122 11.76 -0.08 -2.72
C VAL A 122 10.85 -0.96 -3.57
N GLN A 123 11.11 -2.26 -3.60
CA GLN A 123 10.23 -3.28 -4.16
C GLN A 123 9.78 -4.19 -3.04
N HIS A 124 8.47 -4.25 -2.81
CA HIS A 124 7.90 -5.07 -1.76
C HIS A 124 8.01 -6.56 -2.11
N GLY A 125 7.58 -6.95 -3.30
CA GLY A 125 7.71 -8.33 -3.73
C GLY A 125 7.60 -8.49 -5.24
N THR A 126 8.40 -9.42 -5.77
CA THR A 126 8.44 -9.82 -7.18
C THR A 126 7.47 -10.98 -7.49
N HIS A 127 6.51 -11.24 -6.61
CA HIS A 127 5.51 -12.30 -6.77
C HIS A 127 4.70 -12.18 -8.08
N ARG A 128 4.62 -10.96 -8.64
CA ARG A 128 4.19 -10.67 -10.00
C ARG A 128 5.13 -9.63 -10.60
N ALA A 129 5.72 -9.93 -11.75
CA ALA A 129 6.59 -9.02 -12.49
C ALA A 129 5.81 -8.40 -13.66
N PRO A 130 6.00 -7.11 -13.98
CA PRO A 130 6.92 -6.14 -13.35
C PRO A 130 6.39 -5.54 -12.03
N CYS A 131 7.27 -4.97 -11.21
CA CYS A 131 6.87 -4.21 -10.02
C CYS A 131 6.49 -2.77 -10.41
N LYS A 132 5.25 -2.36 -10.17
CA LYS A 132 4.78 -1.00 -10.45
C LYS A 132 4.80 -0.11 -9.21
N GLY A 133 5.19 1.14 -9.42
CA GLY A 133 4.96 2.22 -8.45
C GLY A 133 3.59 2.85 -8.64
N GLU A 134 3.00 3.36 -7.55
CA GLU A 134 1.78 4.17 -7.64
C GLU A 134 2.05 5.44 -8.46
N GLN A 135 1.43 5.55 -9.63
CA GLN A 135 1.38 6.79 -10.38
C GLN A 135 0.48 7.78 -9.63
N GLY A 136 0.95 9.02 -9.44
CA GLY A 136 0.10 10.08 -8.94
C GLY A 136 -0.99 10.37 -9.98
N THR A 137 -2.22 9.94 -9.73
CA THR A 137 -3.36 10.45 -10.49
C THR A 137 -3.63 11.87 -10.02
N GLU A 138 -3.13 12.87 -10.76
CA GLU A 138 -3.88 14.12 -10.84
C GLU A 138 -5.21 13.80 -11.50
N GLN A 139 -6.26 13.73 -10.68
CA GLN A 139 -7.64 13.64 -11.16
C GLN A 139 -8.01 15.01 -11.74
N HIS A 140 -7.72 15.24 -13.02
CA HIS A 140 -8.45 16.24 -13.80
C HIS A 140 -9.78 15.59 -14.26
N GLY A 141 -10.83 15.74 -13.45
CA GLY A 141 -12.15 15.21 -13.74
C GLY A 141 -13.21 15.72 -12.76
N LYS A 142 -13.96 16.73 -13.19
CA LYS A 142 -15.08 17.37 -12.50
C LYS A 142 -16.12 16.33 -12.04
N HIS A 143 -16.45 16.28 -10.75
CA HIS A 143 -17.81 16.23 -10.18
C HIS A 143 -17.74 15.99 -8.67
N SER A 144 -18.47 16.83 -7.94
CA SER A 144 -18.60 16.93 -6.49
C SER A 144 -19.09 15.66 -5.78
N LEU A 145 -18.34 15.19 -4.78
CA LEU A 145 -18.83 14.34 -3.68
C LEU A 145 -18.19 14.81 -2.36
N PRO A 146 -18.97 15.08 -1.29
CA PRO A 146 -18.44 15.51 0.00
C PRO A 146 -18.31 14.36 1.02
N SER A 147 -17.43 14.58 2.00
CA SER A 147 -17.21 13.90 3.30
C SER A 147 -16.21 12.72 3.39
N MET A 148 -14.95 13.10 3.65
CA MET A 148 -14.13 12.73 4.83
C MET A 148 -13.79 11.24 5.10
N SER A 149 -12.57 10.84 4.71
CA SER A 149 -11.48 10.34 5.60
C SER A 149 -10.51 9.40 4.85
N CYS A 150 -9.63 9.97 4.03
CA CYS A 150 -8.36 9.37 3.59
C CYS A 150 -7.48 10.33 2.76
N GLU A 151 -8.02 11.48 2.31
CA GLU A 151 -7.30 12.38 1.40
C GLU A 151 -6.22 13.27 2.06
N CYS A 152 -6.19 13.40 3.39
CA CYS A 152 -5.23 14.28 4.06
C CYS A 152 -3.77 13.80 4.02
N LEU A 153 -3.51 12.50 3.86
CA LEU A 153 -2.14 11.98 3.75
C LEU A 153 -1.52 12.17 2.36
N LEU A 154 -2.33 12.41 1.32
CA LEU A 154 -1.86 12.50 -0.07
C LEU A 154 -1.49 13.92 -0.50
N ALA A 155 -1.99 14.96 0.18
CA ALA A 155 -1.75 16.36 -0.18
C ALA A 155 -0.33 16.87 0.09
N ARG A 156 0.53 16.09 0.78
CA ARG A 156 1.92 16.47 1.10
C ARG A 156 2.96 15.98 0.10
N TYR A 157 2.57 15.22 -0.92
CA TYR A 157 3.51 14.50 -1.78
C TYR A 157 3.40 14.96 -3.23
N VAL A 158 4.37 15.76 -3.68
CA VAL A 158 4.62 15.95 -5.11
C VAL A 158 5.07 14.60 -5.66
N THR A 159 4.10 13.86 -6.20
CA THR A 159 4.34 12.55 -6.81
C THR A 159 4.42 12.78 -8.31
N THR A 160 5.57 12.49 -8.90
CA THR A 160 5.69 12.52 -10.36
C THR A 160 4.68 11.57 -11.01
N PRO A 161 4.29 11.76 -12.28
CA PRO A 161 3.47 10.79 -13.02
C PRO A 161 4.06 9.37 -12.99
N THR A 162 5.39 9.26 -12.80
CA THR A 162 6.14 8.01 -12.66
C THR A 162 6.09 7.38 -11.26
N GLY A 163 5.42 7.99 -10.29
CA GLY A 163 5.25 7.44 -8.94
C GLY A 163 6.43 7.64 -8.00
N ILE A 164 7.28 8.64 -8.26
CA ILE A 164 8.42 9.01 -7.43
C ILE A 164 8.00 10.14 -6.49
N LYS A 165 8.18 9.94 -5.18
CA LYS A 165 7.99 10.94 -4.13
C LYS A 165 9.17 11.91 -4.09
N LEU A 166 8.93 13.20 -4.29
CA LEU A 166 9.94 14.24 -4.11
C LEU A 166 9.77 14.88 -2.73
N ALA A 167 10.81 14.88 -1.91
CA ALA A 167 10.79 15.52 -0.60
C ALA A 167 12.20 15.89 -0.13
N ALA A 168 12.33 16.95 0.69
CA ALA A 168 13.60 17.38 1.26
C ALA A 168 14.21 16.34 2.23
N SER A 169 13.36 15.53 2.86
CA SER A 169 13.76 14.38 3.66
C SER A 169 12.83 13.21 3.36
N ILE A 170 13.40 12.00 3.34
CA ILE A 170 12.68 10.77 3.04
C ILE A 170 13.05 9.74 4.09
N ASP A 171 12.02 9.21 4.76
CA ASP A 171 12.14 7.99 5.55
C ASP A 171 11.97 6.75 4.65
N VAL A 172 12.93 5.83 4.74
CA VAL A 172 12.95 4.59 3.97
C VAL A 172 11.88 3.62 4.48
N GLU A 173 11.55 3.66 5.77
CA GLU A 173 10.52 2.80 6.36
C GLU A 173 9.12 3.17 5.84
N ASP A 174 8.82 4.46 5.72
CA ASP A 174 7.62 4.94 5.04
C ASP A 174 7.55 4.47 3.57
N LEU A 175 8.67 4.48 2.85
CA LEU A 175 8.70 3.97 1.46
C LEU A 175 8.42 2.48 1.39
N LYS A 176 8.93 1.69 2.33
CA LYS A 176 8.64 0.25 2.42
C LYS A 176 7.17 0.02 2.67
N ALA A 177 6.57 0.75 3.61
CA ALA A 177 5.15 0.69 3.89
C ALA A 177 4.30 1.02 2.66
N MET A 178 4.65 2.09 1.93
CA MET A 178 3.97 2.46 0.68
C MET A 178 4.15 1.42 -0.43
N ALA A 179 5.32 0.80 -0.56
CA ALA A 179 5.57 -0.27 -1.53
C ALA A 179 4.74 -1.54 -1.20
N ALA A 180 4.60 -1.87 0.08
CA ALA A 180 3.74 -2.96 0.56
C ALA A 180 2.27 -2.67 0.23
N LEU A 181 1.79 -1.47 0.58
CA LEU A 181 0.43 -1.03 0.28
C LEU A 181 0.12 -1.11 -1.22
N THR A 182 1.08 -0.74 -2.07
CA THR A 182 0.94 -0.84 -3.53
C THR A 182 0.75 -2.29 -3.99
N SER A 183 1.43 -3.25 -3.35
CA SER A 183 1.24 -4.69 -3.64
C SER A 183 -0.14 -5.15 -3.25
N TYR A 184 -0.59 -4.81 -2.04
CA TYR A 184 -1.91 -5.21 -1.54
C TYR A 184 -3.03 -4.59 -2.37
N LYS A 185 -2.90 -3.31 -2.73
CA LYS A 185 -3.84 -2.61 -3.62
C LYS A 185 -3.91 -3.26 -5.00
N ALA A 186 -2.77 -3.61 -5.60
CA ALA A 186 -2.75 -4.30 -6.89
C ALA A 186 -3.41 -5.68 -6.81
N ALA A 187 -3.19 -6.43 -5.73
CA ALA A 187 -3.84 -7.71 -5.48
C ALA A 187 -5.37 -7.55 -5.35
N CYS A 188 -5.85 -6.57 -4.59
CA CYS A 188 -7.28 -6.28 -4.45
C CYS A 188 -7.95 -5.88 -5.78
N ALA A 189 -7.23 -5.15 -6.63
CA ALA A 189 -7.70 -4.76 -7.95
C ALA A 189 -7.50 -5.86 -9.02
N ALA A 190 -7.06 -7.07 -8.63
CA ALA A 190 -6.73 -8.18 -9.51
C ALA A 190 -5.72 -7.84 -10.62
N VAL A 191 -4.84 -6.87 -10.37
CA VAL A 191 -3.83 -6.42 -11.33
C VAL A 191 -2.54 -7.24 -11.16
N PRO A 192 -1.91 -7.71 -12.24
CA PRO A 192 -0.76 -8.60 -12.14
C PRO A 192 0.57 -7.84 -11.93
N PHE A 193 0.66 -6.97 -10.93
CA PHE A 193 1.89 -6.23 -10.62
C PHE A 193 2.31 -6.41 -9.16
N GLY A 194 3.62 -6.52 -8.94
CA GLY A 194 4.22 -6.36 -7.63
C GLY A 194 4.24 -4.89 -7.21
N GLY A 195 4.21 -4.59 -5.92
CA GLY A 195 4.29 -3.21 -5.44
C GLY A 195 5.73 -2.71 -5.35
N ALA A 196 5.92 -1.49 -5.80
CA ALA A 196 7.16 -0.74 -5.60
C ALA A 196 6.83 0.71 -5.23
N LYS A 197 7.80 1.43 -4.67
CA LYS A 197 7.72 2.89 -4.49
C LYS A 197 9.12 3.48 -4.64
N SER A 198 9.19 4.69 -5.18
CA SER A 198 10.44 5.44 -5.30
C SER A 198 10.36 6.74 -4.51
N GLY A 199 11.50 7.21 -4.06
CA GLY A 199 11.63 8.52 -3.42
C GLY A 199 12.95 9.16 -3.76
N LEU A 200 12.94 10.46 -4.02
CA LEU A 200 14.11 11.25 -4.36
C LEU A 200 14.25 12.40 -3.36
N VAL A 201 15.39 12.46 -2.69
CA VAL A 201 15.70 13.48 -1.68
C VAL A 201 16.04 14.78 -2.40
N VAL A 202 15.04 15.61 -2.61
CA VAL A 202 15.14 16.90 -3.31
C VAL A 202 14.07 17.85 -2.79
N ASP A 203 14.47 19.07 -2.45
CA ASP A 203 13.55 20.15 -2.11
C ASP A 203 13.11 20.86 -3.40
N THR A 204 11.87 20.65 -3.83
CA THR A 204 11.35 21.19 -5.10
C THR A 204 11.33 22.72 -5.14
N LYS A 205 11.48 23.39 -4.01
CA LYS A 205 11.53 24.86 -3.93
C LYS A 205 12.91 25.44 -4.24
N ARG A 206 13.97 24.61 -4.20
CA ARG A 206 15.36 25.06 -4.40
C ARG A 206 15.82 25.00 -5.85
N TYR A 207 15.07 24.32 -6.71
CA TYR A 207 15.49 24.01 -8.07
C TYR A 207 14.42 24.43 -9.08
N ASN A 208 14.88 24.78 -10.27
CA ASN A 208 13.98 25.10 -11.38
C ASN A 208 13.35 23.84 -11.97
N ALA A 209 12.23 23.99 -12.70
CA ALA A 209 11.54 22.88 -13.34
C ALA A 209 12.47 22.03 -14.25
N HIS A 210 13.35 22.69 -15.01
CA HIS A 210 14.33 22.02 -15.87
C HIS A 210 15.40 21.25 -15.09
N GLU A 211 15.82 21.76 -13.93
CA GLU A 211 16.77 21.07 -13.07
C GLU A 211 16.12 19.84 -12.44
N ILE A 212 14.89 19.97 -11.92
CA ILE A 212 14.10 18.85 -11.39
C ILE A 212 13.93 17.77 -12.46
N GLU A 213 13.60 18.15 -13.69
CA GLU A 213 13.47 17.23 -14.82
C GLU A 213 14.78 16.47 -15.10
N ARG A 214 15.93 17.15 -15.09
CA ARG A 214 17.25 16.51 -15.25
C ARG A 214 17.56 15.54 -14.10
N ILE A 215 17.27 15.93 -12.86
CA ILE A 215 17.51 15.08 -11.68
C ILE A 215 16.63 13.83 -11.75
N VAL A 216 15.35 13.97 -12.06
CA VAL A 216 14.40 12.83 -12.18
C VAL A 216 14.79 11.91 -13.34
N ARG A 217 15.16 12.46 -14.51
CA ARG A 217 15.66 11.65 -15.64
C ARG A 217 16.93 10.90 -15.27
N ARG A 218 17.87 11.57 -14.61
CA ARG A 218 19.11 10.92 -14.18
C ARG A 218 18.83 9.81 -13.18
N PHE A 219 17.94 10.03 -12.23
CA PHE A 219 17.49 9.01 -11.29
C PHE A 219 16.88 7.80 -12.00
N ALA A 220 15.99 8.03 -12.97
CA ALA A 220 15.39 6.96 -13.76
C ALA A 220 16.45 6.13 -14.53
N LEU A 221 17.47 6.78 -15.09
CA LEU A 221 18.60 6.10 -15.74
C LEU A 221 19.40 5.23 -14.74
N GLU A 222 19.65 5.73 -13.53
CA GLU A 222 20.34 4.95 -12.50
C GLU A 222 19.54 3.71 -12.07
N LEU A 223 18.21 3.83 -11.96
CA LEU A 223 17.34 2.69 -11.68
C LEU A 223 17.36 1.67 -12.82
N PHE A 224 17.28 2.14 -14.07
CA PHE A 224 17.32 1.27 -15.25
C PHE A 224 18.64 0.50 -15.34
N ARG A 225 19.78 1.18 -15.16
CA ARG A 225 21.12 0.57 -15.16
C ARG A 225 21.29 -0.52 -14.10
N LYS A 226 20.56 -0.43 -13.00
CA LYS A 226 20.61 -1.38 -11.88
C LYS A 226 19.55 -2.47 -11.96
N GLY A 227 18.69 -2.48 -12.99
CA GLY A 227 17.64 -3.48 -13.17
C GLY A 227 16.39 -3.26 -12.31
N PHE A 228 16.13 -2.02 -11.87
CA PHE A 228 15.01 -1.66 -10.99
C PHE A 228 13.88 -0.88 -11.70
N ALA A 229 13.81 -1.00 -13.04
CA ALA A 229 12.81 -0.39 -13.90
C ALA A 229 11.38 -0.86 -13.55
#